data_AF-A0A534PD20-F1
#
_entry.id   AF-A0A534PD20-F1
#
_cell.length_a   1.000
_cell.length_b   1.000
_cell.length_c   1.000
_cell.angle_alpha   90.00
_cell.angle_beta   90.00
_cell.angle_gamma   90.00
#
_symmetry.space_group_name_H-M   'P 1'
#
loop_
_entity.id
_entity.type
_entity.pdbx_description
1 polymer ?
#
loop_
_entity_poly.entity_id
_entity_poly.type
_entity_poly.pdbx_seq_one_letter_code
_entity_poly.pdbx_strand_id
1 'polypeptide(L)'
;GITSRDSTFETVSGLLVRPLPGFGELFRMLSFQEIGSAAMLSRAVAGVMRDGLLVFAMPGSPAAVKLACDRLILPELGHLLEELGR
;
A
#
# COMPACT_ATOMS: atom_id res chain seq x y z
N GLY A 1 2.47 10.20 -6.49
CA GLY A 1 3.47 10.64 -7.47
C GLY A 1 4.67 11.20 -6.76
N ILE A 2 5.52 11.92 -7.51
CA ILE A 2 6.76 12.55 -7.03
C ILE A 2 6.69 14.08 -7.10
N THR A 3 5.51 14.64 -7.42
CA THR A 3 5.34 16.08 -7.53
C THR A 3 5.23 16.69 -6.13
N SER A 4 5.49 18.00 -6.02
CA SER A 4 5.39 18.74 -4.75
C SER A 4 4.01 18.70 -4.09
N ARG A 5 2.96 18.32 -4.84
CA ARG A 5 1.58 18.17 -4.34
C ARG A 5 1.30 16.77 -3.81
N ASP A 6 2.16 15.79 -4.11
CA ASP A 6 1.99 14.41 -3.68
C ASP A 6 2.49 14.25 -2.23
N SER A 7 1.61 14.41 -1.24
CA SER A 7 1.96 14.24 0.18
C SER A 7 1.45 12.95 0.81
N THR A 8 0.59 12.18 0.12
CA THR A 8 -0.12 11.02 0.70
C THR A 8 0.83 10.00 1.34
N PHE A 9 1.98 9.71 0.72
CA PHE A 9 2.91 8.71 1.25
C PHE A 9 3.51 9.16 2.58
N GLU A 10 4.05 10.37 2.64
CA GLU A 10 4.65 10.94 3.85
C GLU A 10 3.62 11.08 4.96
N THR A 11 2.44 11.60 4.63
CA THR A 11 1.34 11.80 5.59
C THR A 11 0.87 10.47 6.16
N VAL A 12 0.56 9.47 5.32
CA VAL A 12 0.08 8.18 5.79
C VAL A 12 1.17 7.46 6.57
N SER A 13 2.41 7.41 6.05
CA SER A 13 3.53 6.73 6.71
C SER A 13 3.80 7.29 8.11
N GLY A 14 3.72 8.61 8.29
CA GLY A 14 3.91 9.26 9.59
C GLY A 14 2.83 8.97 10.63
N LEU A 15 1.67 8.45 10.20
CA LEU A 15 0.55 8.11 11.09
C LEU A 15 0.50 6.61 11.44
N LEU A 16 1.32 5.78 10.81
CA LEU A 16 1.35 4.34 11.07
C LEU A 16 2.03 4.04 12.40
N VAL A 17 1.32 3.32 13.27
CA VAL A 17 1.87 2.76 14.52
C VAL A 17 2.62 1.47 14.24
N ARG A 18 2.11 0.66 13.30
CA ARG A 18 2.75 -0.58 12.84
C ARG A 18 2.80 -0.60 11.31
N PRO A 19 3.92 -0.18 10.70
CA PRO A 19 4.08 -0.23 9.25
C PRO A 19 4.10 -1.67 8.72
N LEU A 20 3.51 -1.88 7.55
CA LEU A 20 3.58 -3.14 6.78
C LEU A 20 4.39 -2.88 5.49
N PRO A 21 5.73 -2.83 5.57
CA PRO A 21 6.59 -2.43 4.44
C PRO A 21 6.45 -3.39 3.24
N GLY A 22 6.17 -4.67 3.50
CA GLY A 22 5.95 -5.69 2.48
C GLY A 22 4.86 -5.34 1.46
N PHE A 23 3.83 -4.56 1.83
CA PHE A 23 2.83 -4.11 0.87
C PHE A 23 3.44 -3.24 -0.24
N GLY A 24 4.22 -2.22 0.13
CA GLY A 24 4.84 -1.33 -0.83
C GLY A 24 5.92 -2.01 -1.67
N GLU A 25 6.66 -2.94 -1.06
CA GLU A 25 7.68 -3.75 -1.73
C GLU A 25 7.07 -4.67 -2.78
N LEU A 26 6.10 -5.49 -2.39
CA LEU A 26 5.41 -6.41 -3.31
C LEU A 26 4.64 -5.65 -4.38
N PHE A 27 3.99 -4.54 -4.02
CA PHE A 27 3.30 -3.69 -4.99
C PHE A 27 4.24 -3.19 -6.09
N ARG A 28 5.44 -2.70 -5.73
CA ARG A 28 6.44 -2.26 -6.71
C ARG A 28 6.99 -3.42 -7.53
N MET A 29 7.24 -4.58 -6.92
CA MET A 29 7.70 -5.77 -7.64
C MET A 29 6.67 -6.22 -8.68
N LEU A 30 5.40 -6.32 -8.30
CA LEU A 30 4.32 -6.68 -9.22
C LEU A 30 4.12 -5.60 -10.30
N SER A 31 4.15 -4.33 -9.91
CA SER A 31 4.07 -3.22 -10.87
C SER A 31 5.23 -3.26 -11.87
N PHE A 32 6.43 -3.63 -11.44
CA PHE A 32 7.59 -3.74 -12.33
C PHE A 32 7.36 -4.79 -13.43
N GLN A 33 6.62 -5.84 -13.15
CA GLN A 33 6.25 -6.85 -14.14
C GLN A 33 5.27 -6.30 -15.21
N GLU A 34 4.47 -5.29 -14.88
CA GLU A 34 3.47 -4.70 -15.79
C GLU A 34 3.97 -3.43 -16.50
N ILE A 35 4.66 -2.54 -15.78
CA ILE A 35 5.05 -1.20 -16.25
C ILE A 35 6.56 -0.96 -16.24
N GLY A 36 7.36 -1.99 -15.95
CA GLY A 36 8.83 -1.91 -15.94
C GLY A 36 9.38 -0.89 -14.93
N SER A 37 10.42 -0.17 -15.33
CA SER A 37 11.12 0.79 -14.45
C SER A 37 10.24 1.92 -13.91
N ALA A 38 9.10 2.23 -14.55
CA ALA A 38 8.14 3.20 -14.04
C ALA A 38 7.59 2.82 -12.65
N ALA A 39 7.59 1.53 -12.30
CA ALA A 39 7.22 1.04 -10.98
C ALA A 39 8.09 1.64 -9.84
N MET A 40 9.32 2.06 -10.12
CA MET A 40 10.20 2.75 -9.17
C MET A 40 9.56 4.04 -8.62
N LEU A 41 8.73 4.72 -9.42
CA LEU A 41 8.05 5.97 -9.03
C LEU A 41 6.80 5.73 -8.17
N SER A 42 6.39 4.46 -8.00
CA SER A 42 5.19 4.12 -7.26
C SER A 42 5.43 4.17 -5.75
N ARG A 43 4.71 5.07 -5.09
CA ARG A 43 4.69 5.19 -3.63
C ARG A 43 3.40 4.59 -3.08
N ALA A 44 3.52 3.36 -2.58
CA ALA A 44 2.47 2.64 -1.88
C ALA A 44 2.94 2.31 -0.47
N VAL A 45 2.04 2.41 0.50
CA VAL A 45 2.31 2.11 1.92
C VAL A 45 1.07 1.53 2.57
N ALA A 46 1.27 0.60 3.50
CA ALA A 46 0.19 0.08 4.34
C ALA A 46 0.67 -0.09 5.77
N GLY A 47 -0.29 -0.21 6.68
CA GLY A 47 -0.02 -0.49 8.07
C GLY A 47 -1.22 -0.26 8.96
N VAL A 48 -0.98 -0.33 10.25
CA VAL A 48 -1.98 -0.11 11.29
C VAL A 48 -1.78 1.27 11.89
N MET A 49 -2.84 2.07 11.91
CA MET A 49 -2.92 3.34 12.63
C MET A 49 -3.42 3.12 14.06
N ARG A 50 -3.72 4.22 14.77
CA ARG A 50 -4.35 4.17 16.10
C ARG A 50 -5.67 3.39 16.06
N ASP A 51 -6.04 2.84 17.20
CA ASP A 51 -7.29 2.10 17.41
C ASP A 51 -7.46 0.87 16.50
N GLY A 52 -6.35 0.29 16.03
CA GLY A 52 -6.37 -0.91 15.19
C GLY A 52 -6.81 -0.66 13.75
N LEU A 53 -6.93 0.60 13.31
CA LEU A 53 -7.36 0.93 11.96
C LEU A 53 -6.31 0.49 10.93
N LEU A 54 -6.67 -0.49 10.10
CA LEU A 54 -5.84 -0.93 8.97
C LEU A 54 -5.99 0.04 7.79
N VAL A 55 -4.88 0.51 7.23
CA VAL A 55 -4.84 1.47 6.13
C VAL A 55 -3.93 1.00 5.01
N PHE A 56 -4.38 1.18 3.77
CA PHE A 56 -3.61 0.99 2.54
C PHE A 56 -3.69 2.26 1.70
N ALA A 57 -2.54 2.81 1.33
CA ALA A 57 -2.40 3.92 0.41
C ALA A 57 -1.60 3.48 -0.81
N MET A 58 -2.13 3.73 -2.01
CA MET A 58 -1.59 3.26 -3.27
C MET A 58 -1.80 4.31 -4.38
N PRO A 59 -1.10 4.22 -5.53
CA PRO A 59 -1.33 5.12 -6.64
C PRO A 59 -2.79 5.10 -7.14
N GLY A 60 -3.32 6.25 -7.55
CA GLY A 60 -4.73 6.40 -7.94
C GLY A 60 -5.10 5.94 -9.36
N SER A 61 -4.18 5.33 -10.12
CA SER A 61 -4.54 4.81 -11.44
C SER A 61 -5.41 3.56 -11.29
N PRO A 62 -6.45 3.36 -12.13
CA PRO A 62 -7.32 2.18 -12.04
C PRO A 62 -6.56 0.85 -12.09
N ALA A 63 -5.49 0.78 -12.90
CA ALA A 63 -4.62 -0.40 -12.97
C ALA A 63 -3.88 -0.67 -11.65
N ALA A 64 -3.32 0.36 -11.01
CA ALA A 64 -2.66 0.22 -9.72
C ALA A 64 -3.63 -0.23 -8.62
N VAL A 65 -4.83 0.34 -8.59
CA VAL A 65 -5.88 -0.05 -7.64
C VAL A 65 -6.27 -1.50 -7.85
N LYS A 66 -6.52 -1.91 -9.10
CA LYS A 66 -6.84 -3.30 -9.44
C LYS A 66 -5.72 -4.26 -9.00
N LEU A 67 -4.46 -3.92 -9.31
CA LEU A 67 -3.30 -4.74 -8.96
C LEU A 67 -3.20 -4.92 -7.44
N ALA A 68 -3.27 -3.83 -6.67
CA ALA A 68 -3.17 -3.87 -5.22
C ALA A 68 -4.33 -4.65 -4.58
N CYS A 69 -5.57 -4.40 -5.03
CA CYS A 69 -6.74 -5.09 -4.50
C CYS A 69 -6.69 -6.59 -4.79
N ASP A 70 -6.53 -6.97 -6.06
CA ASP A 70 -6.67 -8.36 -6.49
C ASP A 70 -5.51 -9.23 -6.03
N ARG A 71 -4.29 -8.69 -5.99
CA ARG A 71 -3.07 -9.49 -5.73
C ARG A 71 -2.58 -9.43 -4.31
N LEU A 72 -2.94 -8.39 -3.54
CA LEU A 72 -2.37 -8.16 -2.21
C LEU A 72 -3.45 -7.98 -1.12
N ILE A 73 -4.41 -7.08 -1.31
CA ILE A 73 -5.33 -6.68 -0.23
C ILE A 73 -6.43 -7.71 -0.02
N LEU A 74 -7.21 -8.02 -1.06
CA LEU A 74 -8.37 -8.91 -0.93
C LEU A 74 -8.00 -10.33 -0.49
N PRO A 75 -6.89 -10.95 -0.96
CA PRO A 75 -6.48 -12.27 -0.50
C PRO A 75 -6.14 -12.32 1.00
N GLU A 76 -5.56 -11.24 1.55
CA GLU A 76 -5.06 -11.21 2.93
C GLU A 76 -5.99 -10.49 3.91
N LEU A 77 -7.05 -9.82 3.43
CA LEU A 77 -7.89 -8.96 4.27
C LEU A 77 -8.49 -9.71 5.46
N GLY A 78 -8.99 -10.93 5.25
CA GLY A 78 -9.55 -11.75 6.33
C GLY A 78 -8.52 -12.07 7.41
N HIS A 79 -7.35 -12.56 7.00
CA HIS A 79 -6.26 -12.90 7.91
C HIS A 79 -5.75 -11.67 8.67
N LEU A 80 -5.61 -10.52 8.00
CA LEU A 80 -5.19 -9.27 8.64
C LEU A 80 -6.17 -8.80 9.72
N LEU A 81 -7.48 -8.95 9.50
CA LEU A 81 -8.49 -8.59 10.49
C LEU A 81 -8.47 -9.53 11.70
N GLU A 82 -8.23 -10.83 11.48
CA GLU A 82 -8.07 -11.79 12.57
C GLU A 82 -6.85 -11.48 13.43
N GLU A 83 -5.69 -11.19 12.82
CA GLU A 83 -4.46 -10.84 13.55
C GLU A 83 -4.58 -9.50 14.30
N LEU A 84 -5.40 -8.56 13.82
CA LEU A 84 -5.66 -7.30 14.51
C LEU A 84 -6.60 -7.45 15.72
N GLY A 85 -7.45 -8.47 15.73
CA GLY A 85 -8.41 -8.75 16.80
C GLY A 85 -7.82 -9.55 17.97
N ARG A 86 -6.56 -9.98 17.87
CA ARG A 86 -5.81 -10.68 18.93
C ARG A 86 -5.07 -9.70 19.82
#